data_AF-A0A938FA62-F1
#
_entry.id   AF-A0A938FA62-F1
#
_cell.length_a   1.000
_cell.length_b   1.000
_cell.length_c   1.000
_cell.angle_alpha   90.00
_cell.angle_beta   90.00
_cell.angle_gamma   90.00
#
_symmetry.space_group_name_H-M   'P 1'
#
loop_
_entity.id
_entity.type
_entity.pdbx_description
1 polymer ?
#
loop_
_entity_poly.entity_id
_entity_poly.type
_entity_poly.pdbx_seq_one_letter_code
_entity_poly.pdbx_strand_id
1 'polypeptide(L)'
;MADSGFDVVSKINQTELDNAINQCSRELETRFDFKNTGINISKSEEKITITSETEERAKAVLEVFKEKLVRRSVSLKSIEVGKP
;
A
#
# COMPACT_ATOMS: atom_id res chain seq x y z
N MET A 1 -19.03 32.26 22.73
CA MET A 1 -19.42 31.06 21.97
C MET A 1 -18.13 30.43 21.48
N ALA A 2 -17.72 29.28 22.02
CA ALA A 2 -16.52 28.59 21.56
C ALA A 2 -16.88 27.79 20.32
N ASP A 3 -16.41 28.21 19.16
CA ASP A 3 -16.49 27.41 17.94
C ASP A 3 -15.42 26.32 18.05
N SER A 4 -15.79 25.19 18.66
CA SER A 4 -14.95 24.00 18.72
C SER A 4 -14.96 23.31 17.35
N GLY A 5 -14.25 23.89 16.39
CA GLY A 5 -13.95 23.26 15.12
C GLY A 5 -12.92 22.14 15.33
N PHE A 6 -13.35 20.89 15.19
CA PHE A 6 -12.43 19.76 15.12
C PHE A 6 -11.93 19.62 13.69
N ASP A 7 -10.64 19.84 13.50
CA ASP A 7 -9.97 19.65 12.21
C ASP A 7 -9.72 18.15 12.00
N VAL A 8 -10.57 17.50 11.21
CA VAL A 8 -10.35 16.11 10.76
C VAL A 8 -9.32 16.15 9.64
N VAL A 9 -8.04 16.18 10.02
CA VAL A 9 -6.95 15.99 9.07
C VAL A 9 -6.72 14.50 8.91
N SER A 10 -6.97 13.96 7.72
CA SER A 10 -6.44 12.65 7.33
C SER A 10 -4.92 12.75 7.15
N LYS A 11 -4.17 12.89 8.25
CA LYS A 11 -2.72 12.71 8.25
C LYS A 11 -2.45 11.23 8.05
N ILE A 12 -2.15 10.85 6.82
CA ILE A 12 -1.58 9.53 6.53
C ILE A 12 -0.22 9.49 7.22
N ASN A 13 -0.04 8.53 8.12
CA ASN A 13 1.25 8.34 8.75
C ASN A 13 2.22 7.74 7.71
N GLN A 14 3.09 8.59 7.16
CA GLN A 14 4.07 8.19 6.16
C GLN A 14 4.99 7.06 6.65
N THR A 15 5.28 7.00 7.94
CA THR A 15 6.05 5.93 8.57
C THR A 15 5.30 4.60 8.54
N GLU A 16 4.00 4.62 8.83
CA GLU A 16 3.16 3.41 8.73
C GLU A 16 3.00 2.93 7.27
N LEU A 17 2.95 3.87 6.33
CA LEU A 17 2.94 3.57 4.90
C LEU A 17 4.24 2.89 4.46
N ASP A 18 5.39 3.45 4.84
CA ASP A 18 6.70 2.85 4.56
C ASP A 18 6.83 1.45 5.15
N ASN A 19 6.37 1.29 6.40
CA ASN A 19 6.38 0.00 7.04
C ASN A 19 5.44 -1.00 6.35
N ALA A 20 4.26 -0.57 5.88
CA ALA A 20 3.34 -1.42 5.13
C ALA A 20 3.97 -1.90 3.80
N ILE A 21 4.66 -1.02 3.09
CA ILE A 21 5.34 -1.34 1.82
C ILE A 21 6.49 -2.33 2.05
N ASN A 22 7.34 -2.08 3.06
CA ASN A 22 8.43 -2.99 3.41
C ASN A 22 7.90 -4.37 3.82
N GLN A 23 6.81 -4.42 4.59
CA GLN A 23 6.18 -5.67 4.99
C GLN A 23 5.62 -6.42 3.77
N CYS A 24 4.99 -5.69 2.85
CA CYS A 24 4.45 -6.25 1.62
C CYS A 24 5.58 -6.82 0.76
N SER A 25 6.67 -6.07 0.54
CA SER A 25 7.84 -6.52 -0.22
C SER A 25 8.42 -7.83 0.34
N ARG A 26 8.65 -7.89 1.66
CA ARG A 26 9.14 -9.11 2.30
C ARG A 26 8.21 -10.31 2.10
N GLU A 27 6.90 -10.09 2.15
CA GLU A 27 5.94 -11.17 1.96
C GLU A 27 5.90 -11.66 0.52
N LEU A 28 6.04 -10.76 -0.45
CA LEU A 28 6.18 -11.10 -1.87
C LEU A 28 7.48 -11.88 -2.14
N GLU A 29 8.58 -11.52 -1.48
CA GLU A 29 9.85 -12.26 -1.58
C GLU A 29 9.77 -13.66 -0.94
N THR A 30 8.96 -13.81 0.11
CA THR A 30 8.81 -15.07 0.84
C THR A 30 7.82 -16.02 0.16
N ARG A 31 6.78 -15.49 -0.50
CA ARG A 31 5.78 -16.31 -1.23
C ARG A 31 6.36 -16.87 -2.52
N PHE A 32 6.37 -18.19 -2.65
CA PHE A 32 6.93 -18.89 -3.80
C PHE A 32 6.19 -18.55 -5.10
N ASP A 33 4.88 -18.32 -5.01
CA ASP A 33 4.00 -17.92 -6.11
C ASP A 33 4.26 -16.50 -6.66
N PHE A 34 4.96 -15.64 -5.90
CA PHE A 34 5.42 -14.33 -6.35
C PHE A 34 6.93 -14.29 -6.65
N LYS A 35 7.69 -15.24 -6.13
CA LYS A 35 9.11 -15.42 -6.44
C LYS A 35 9.30 -15.77 -7.92
N ASN A 36 10.29 -15.17 -8.59
CA ASN A 36 10.54 -15.29 -10.05
C ASN A 36 9.48 -14.71 -11.00
N THR A 37 8.49 -13.96 -10.50
CA THR A 37 7.39 -13.44 -11.34
C THR A 37 7.51 -11.96 -11.73
N GLY A 38 8.73 -11.39 -11.60
CA GLY A 38 8.99 -10.00 -11.97
C GLY A 38 8.19 -8.96 -11.17
N ILE A 39 7.63 -9.34 -10.02
CA ILE A 39 6.86 -8.42 -9.18
C ILE A 39 7.80 -7.48 -8.44
N ASN A 40 7.53 -6.18 -8.55
CA ASN A 40 8.29 -5.15 -7.86
C ASN A 40 7.34 -4.11 -7.27
N ILE A 41 7.48 -3.83 -5.97
CA ILE A 41 6.78 -2.73 -5.31
C ILE A 41 7.79 -1.65 -4.96
N SER A 42 7.55 -0.41 -5.37
CA SER A 42 8.46 0.70 -5.14
C SER A 42 7.69 1.93 -4.68
N LYS A 43 8.19 2.57 -3.61
CA LYS A 43 7.70 3.86 -3.13
C LYS A 43 8.58 4.97 -3.72
N SER A 44 7.94 5.99 -4.30
CA SER A 44 8.52 7.31 -4.56
C SER A 44 7.90 8.34 -3.60
N GLU A 45 8.46 9.55 -3.53
CA GLU A 45 8.07 10.59 -2.54
C GLU A 45 6.54 10.75 -2.36
N GLU A 46 5.77 10.63 -3.43
CA GLU A 46 4.32 10.82 -3.40
C GLU A 46 3.52 9.66 -4.02
N LYS A 47 4.17 8.60 -4.51
CA LYS A 47 3.52 7.58 -5.35
C LYS A 47 4.05 6.18 -5.03
N ILE A 48 3.20 5.17 -5.20
CA ILE A 48 3.56 3.77 -5.05
C ILE A 48 3.33 3.09 -6.39
N THR A 49 4.40 2.50 -6.93
CA THR A 49 4.37 1.77 -8.20
C THR A 49 4.45 0.29 -7.90
N ILE A 50 3.49 -0.46 -8.43
CA ILE A 50 3.47 -1.92 -8.40
C ILE A 50 3.63 -2.40 -9.84
N THR A 51 4.72 -3.11 -10.10
CA THR A 51 5.00 -3.75 -11.39
C THR A 51 4.76 -5.25 -11.24
N SER A 52 4.08 -5.86 -12.21
CA SER A 52 3.93 -7.31 -12.30
C SER A 52 3.82 -7.75 -13.75
N GLU A 53 4.14 -9.01 -14.03
CA GLU A 53 4.04 -9.58 -15.39
C GLU A 53 2.60 -9.77 -15.87
N THR A 54 1.64 -9.99 -14.95
CA THR A 54 0.23 -10.23 -15.29
C THR A 54 -0.69 -9.37 -14.44
N GLU A 55 -1.88 -9.06 -14.98
CA GLU A 55 -2.90 -8.28 -14.27
C GLU A 55 -3.43 -9.02 -13.04
N GLU A 56 -3.55 -10.35 -13.11
CA GLU A 56 -3.98 -11.18 -11.97
C GLU A 56 -2.99 -11.09 -10.80
N ARG A 57 -1.68 -11.07 -11.10
CA ARG A 57 -0.64 -10.86 -10.09
C ARG A 57 -0.65 -9.45 -9.55
N ALA A 58 -0.84 -8.43 -10.39
CA ALA A 58 -1.00 -7.04 -9.93
C ALA A 58 -2.15 -6.95 -8.92
N LYS A 59 -3.30 -7.53 -9.24
CA LYS A 59 -4.47 -7.56 -8.34
C LYS A 59 -4.15 -8.28 -7.04
N ALA A 60 -3.49 -9.45 -7.10
CA ALA A 60 -3.12 -10.21 -5.90
C ALA A 60 -2.15 -9.43 -5.00
N VAL A 61 -1.12 -8.80 -5.58
CA VAL A 61 -0.17 -7.94 -4.84
C VAL A 61 -0.90 -6.76 -4.21
N LEU A 62 -1.82 -6.16 -4.95
CA LEU A 62 -2.62 -5.04 -4.49
C LEU A 62 -3.53 -5.42 -3.32
N GLU A 63 -4.11 -6.63 -3.32
CA GLU A 63 -4.88 -7.16 -2.19
C GLU A 63 -4.00 -7.36 -0.95
N VAL A 64 -2.83 -7.97 -1.10
CA VAL A 64 -1.87 -8.13 -0.01
C VAL A 64 -1.46 -6.76 0.55
N PHE A 65 -1.19 -5.80 -0.34
CA PHE A 65 -0.82 -4.45 0.05
C PHE A 65 -1.93 -3.75 0.84
N LYS A 66 -3.19 -3.86 0.39
CA LYS A 66 -4.36 -3.37 1.13
C LYS A 66 -4.48 -4.01 2.51
N GLU A 67 -4.27 -5.31 2.61
CA GLU A 67 -4.33 -6.01 3.90
C GLU A 67 -3.26 -5.51 4.88
N LYS A 68 -2.03 -5.26 4.39
CA LYS A 68 -0.95 -4.69 5.21
C LYS A 68 -1.27 -3.26 5.67
N LEU A 69 -1.89 -2.45 4.81
CA LEU A 69 -2.31 -1.09 5.15
C LEU A 69 -3.40 -1.07 6.22
N VAL A 70 -4.40 -1.95 6.11
CA VAL A 70 -5.49 -2.07 7.11
C VAL A 70 -4.92 -2.50 8.46
N ARG A 71 -4.01 -3.49 8.48
CA ARG A 71 -3.33 -3.91 9.73
C ARG A 71 -2.56 -2.78 10.41
N ARG A 72 -2.11 -1.79 9.63
CA ARG A 72 -1.37 -0.60 10.08
C ARG A 72 -2.29 0.58 10.39
N SER A 73 -3.61 0.39 10.36
CA SER A 73 -4.62 1.45 10.51
C SER A 73 -4.48 2.58 9.48
N VAL A 74 -3.86 2.31 8.33
CA VAL A 74 -3.82 3.25 7.21
C VAL A 74 -5.13 3.15 6.45
N SER A 75 -5.87 4.26 6.38
CA SER A 75 -7.14 4.30 5.67
C SER A 75 -6.95 4.01 4.19
N LEU A 76 -7.61 2.95 3.70
CA LEU A 76 -7.67 2.62 2.28
C LEU A 76 -8.29 3.75 1.42
N LYS A 77 -9.13 4.60 2.03
CA LYS A 77 -9.70 5.80 1.40
C LYS A 77 -8.64 6.86 1.07
N SER A 78 -7.47 6.80 1.69
CA SER A 78 -6.39 7.74 1.48
C SER A 78 -5.42 7.34 0.37
N ILE A 79 -5.70 6.22 -0.32
CA ILE A 79 -4.86 5.70 -1.41
C ILE A 79 -5.75 5.56 -2.63
N GLU A 80 -5.49 6.38 -3.64
CA GLU A 80 -6.09 6.21 -4.96
C GLU A 80 -5.31 5.17 -5.74
N VAL A 81 -5.92 4.00 -5.91
CA VAL A 81 -5.41 2.95 -6.77
C VAL A 81 -5.77 3.31 -8.22
N GLY A 82 -4.77 3.70 -9.01
CA GLY A 82 -4.93 3.80 -10.45
C GLY A 82 -5.27 2.42 -11.05
N LYS A 83 -6.18 2.39 -12.03
CA LYS A 83 -6.47 1.16 -12.78
C LYS A 83 -5.20 0.70 -13.52
N PRO A 84 -4.98 -0.63 -13.63
CA PRO A 84 -3.86 -1.19 -14.39
C PRO A 84 -3.93 -0.80 -15.87
#